data_AF-A0A6M0C2A9-F1
#
_entry.id   AF-A0A6M0C2A9-F1
#
_cell.length_a   1.000
_cell.length_b   1.000
_cell.length_c   1.000
_cell.angle_alpha   90.00
_cell.angle_beta   90.00
_cell.angle_gamma   90.00
#
_symmetry.space_group_name_H-M   'P 1'
#
loop_
_entity.id
_entity.type
_entity.pdbx_description
1 polymer ?
#
loop_
_entity_poly.entity_id
_entity_poly.type
_entity_poly.pdbx_seq_one_letter_code
_entity_poly.pdbx_strand_id
1 'polypeptide(L)'
;MEKLVIIKISNGDWESGFSVTLQMFEGGSWKYQETGFLPGAPDIPRYYQEWQSAYCDLPSPLRLEGKDDQQVKNSSDRINECYNAANTFSRTFNKWLNSPKFHLLKEKLLVTLNKEDRIRAIFQTESLELRRLPWHLWDFFDTYENAEVAIGNPNFKSPTKLNGYAAKNIVKILAILGDSKGIDVEADRNFLESLPNAEVVFKVEPNRKDISKELWEQNWDILFFAGHSCTKGEEGLIYINENQSLTLRELRNGLKTAIKKSLKLAIFNSCDGLGLARQLEDLYIPQAIVMREPVPDAVAQ
;
A
#
# COMPACT_ATOMS: atom_id res chain seq x y z
N MET A 1 -8.91 19.08 -13.29
CA MET A 1 -8.03 18.43 -14.29
C MET A 1 -7.19 17.36 -13.59
N GLU A 2 -6.58 16.40 -14.30
CA GLU A 2 -5.66 15.46 -13.65
C GLU A 2 -4.31 16.12 -13.36
N LYS A 3 -3.91 16.10 -12.08
CA LYS A 3 -2.65 16.65 -11.61
C LYS A 3 -1.84 15.57 -10.90
N LEU A 4 -0.53 15.58 -11.11
CA LEU A 4 0.40 14.69 -10.44
C LEU A 4 1.35 15.54 -9.58
N VAL A 5 1.34 15.25 -8.28
CA VAL A 5 2.21 15.87 -7.29
C VAL A 5 3.17 14.79 -6.79
N ILE A 6 4.47 15.03 -6.87
CA ILE A 6 5.49 14.13 -6.33
C ILE A 6 6.19 14.82 -5.17
N ILE A 7 6.18 14.17 -4.01
CA ILE A 7 6.84 14.62 -2.78
C ILE A 7 7.96 13.63 -2.49
N LYS A 8 9.19 13.99 -2.87
CA LYS A 8 10.38 13.19 -2.61
C LYS A 8 10.94 13.54 -1.24
N ILE A 9 11.05 12.56 -0.36
CA ILE A 9 11.62 12.70 0.97
C ILE A 9 12.90 11.86 1.02
N SER A 10 14.04 12.52 1.18
CA SER A 10 15.37 11.91 1.13
C SER A 10 16.30 12.52 2.16
N ASN A 11 17.47 11.90 2.33
CA ASN A 11 18.62 12.42 3.09
C ASN A 11 18.27 12.88 4.51
N GLY A 12 18.39 11.97 5.47
CA GLY A 12 18.30 12.25 6.90
C GLY A 12 17.64 11.15 7.70
N ASP A 13 17.23 11.48 8.92
CA ASP A 13 16.65 10.57 9.90
C ASP A 13 15.69 11.32 10.85
N TRP A 14 15.11 10.61 11.81
CA TRP A 14 14.16 11.19 12.75
C TRP A 14 14.78 12.19 13.73
N GLU A 15 16.10 12.25 13.87
CA GLU A 15 16.77 13.20 14.76
C GLU A 15 17.14 14.49 14.02
N SER A 16 17.70 14.35 12.82
CA SER A 16 18.20 15.44 11.99
C SER A 16 17.14 16.05 11.07
N GLY A 17 16.08 15.31 10.73
CA GLY A 17 15.05 15.69 9.77
C GLY A 17 15.34 15.19 8.36
N PHE A 18 14.48 15.53 7.40
CA PHE A 18 14.53 15.05 6.02
C PHE A 18 14.46 16.19 5.01
N SER A 19 15.24 16.05 3.94
CA SER A 19 15.13 16.94 2.78
C SER A 19 13.90 16.57 1.95
N VAL A 20 13.16 17.58 1.49
CA VAL A 20 11.96 17.37 0.67
C VAL A 20 12.11 18.07 -0.67
N THR A 21 11.75 17.39 -1.76
CA THR A 21 11.58 18.00 -3.08
C THR A 21 10.14 17.79 -3.54
N LEU A 22 9.43 18.89 -3.78
CA LEU A 22 8.10 18.92 -4.36
C LEU A 22 8.20 19.11 -5.87
N GLN A 23 7.48 18.31 -6.64
CA GLN A 23 7.37 18.47 -8.09
C GLN A 23 5.91 18.36 -8.52
N MET A 24 5.48 19.22 -9.46
CA MET A 24 4.11 19.18 -10.00
C MET A 24 4.13 18.97 -11.52
N PHE A 25 3.29 18.05 -11.99
CA PHE A 25 3.09 17.72 -13.39
C PHE A 25 1.62 17.87 -13.76
N GLU A 26 1.36 18.55 -14.87
CA GLU A 26 0.01 18.83 -15.37
C GLU A 26 0.06 18.99 -16.89
N GLY A 27 -0.93 18.40 -17.58
CA GLY A 27 -1.08 18.58 -19.03
C GLY A 27 0.13 18.09 -19.86
N GLY A 28 0.84 17.05 -19.39
CA GLY A 28 1.97 16.48 -20.11
C GLY A 28 3.32 17.14 -19.86
N SER A 29 3.40 18.16 -18.98
CA SER A 29 4.65 18.86 -18.67
C SER A 29 4.86 19.07 -17.16
N TRP A 30 6.12 19.12 -16.75
CA TRP A 30 6.48 19.63 -15.43
C TRP A 30 6.16 21.12 -15.34
N LYS A 31 5.57 21.54 -14.22
CA LYS A 31 5.19 22.94 -13.98
C LYS A 31 6.21 23.64 -13.09
N TYR A 32 6.58 23.03 -11.98
CA TYR A 32 7.61 23.56 -11.09
C TYR A 32 8.22 22.46 -10.22
N GLN A 33 9.35 22.81 -9.62
CA GLN A 33 10.02 22.04 -8.58
C GLN A 33 10.46 23.00 -7.47
N GLU A 34 10.20 22.63 -6.22
CA GLU A 34 10.63 23.39 -5.04
C GLU A 34 11.23 22.44 -4.00
N THR A 35 12.12 22.96 -3.16
CA THR A 35 12.76 22.20 -2.09
C THR A 35 12.32 22.74 -0.74
N GLY A 36 12.09 21.84 0.21
CA GLY A 36 11.76 22.17 1.59
C GLY A 36 12.44 21.19 2.55
N PHE A 37 12.04 21.25 3.81
CA PHE A 37 12.64 20.43 4.85
C PHE A 37 11.62 20.06 5.91
N LEU A 38 11.58 18.78 6.26
CA LEU A 38 10.87 18.27 7.43
C LEU A 38 11.86 18.20 8.60
N PRO A 39 11.61 18.85 9.74
CA PRO A 39 12.54 18.82 10.87
C PRO A 39 12.62 17.43 11.51
N GLY A 40 13.63 17.20 12.35
CA GLY A 40 13.68 16.02 13.21
C GLY A 40 12.41 15.89 14.06
N ALA A 41 11.88 14.68 14.15
CA ALA A 41 10.67 14.33 14.88
C ALA A 41 10.76 12.91 15.45
N PRO A 42 11.65 12.67 16.44
CA PRO A 42 11.85 11.33 17.03
C PRO A 42 10.61 10.77 17.71
N ASP A 43 9.65 11.64 18.06
CA ASP A 43 8.37 11.26 18.62
C ASP A 43 7.42 10.58 17.61
N ILE A 44 7.55 10.82 16.30
CA ILE A 44 6.62 10.26 15.31
C ILE A 44 6.67 8.73 15.26
N PRO A 45 7.85 8.09 15.11
CA PRO A 45 7.95 6.63 15.18
C PRO A 45 7.41 6.06 16.48
N ARG A 46 7.70 6.73 17.61
CA ARG A 46 7.23 6.30 18.94
C ARG A 46 5.71 6.32 19.02
N TYR A 47 5.06 7.43 18.67
CA TYR A 47 3.59 7.52 18.69
C TYR A 47 2.93 6.60 17.66
N TYR A 48 3.59 6.36 16.51
CA TYR A 48 3.11 5.38 15.54
C TYR A 48 3.11 3.97 16.14
N GLN A 49 4.19 3.56 16.82
CA GLN A 49 4.30 2.27 17.50
C GLN A 49 3.33 2.13 18.67
N GLU A 50 3.10 3.19 19.44
CA GLU A 50 2.09 3.21 20.51
C GLU A 50 0.68 2.99 19.95
N TRP A 51 0.34 3.70 18.86
CA TRP A 51 -0.92 3.45 18.16
C TRP A 51 -1.01 2.03 17.60
N GLN A 52 0.04 1.55 16.93
CA GLN A 52 0.06 0.21 16.33
C GLN A 52 -0.11 -0.87 17.40
N SER A 53 0.53 -0.72 18.56
CA SER A 53 0.38 -1.65 19.69
C SER A 53 -1.04 -1.66 20.23
N ALA A 54 -1.60 -0.47 20.49
CA ALA A 54 -2.97 -0.34 20.97
C ALA A 54 -4.00 -0.88 19.96
N TYR A 55 -3.74 -0.71 18.67
CA TYR A 55 -4.56 -1.25 17.57
C TYR A 55 -4.50 -2.77 17.53
N CYS A 56 -3.31 -3.36 17.62
CA CYS A 56 -3.12 -4.81 17.66
C CYS A 56 -3.70 -5.48 18.92
N ASP A 57 -3.80 -4.73 20.03
CA ASP A 57 -4.35 -5.20 21.31
C ASP A 57 -5.89 -5.05 21.41
N LEU A 58 -6.54 -4.49 20.39
CA LEU A 58 -7.98 -4.35 20.35
C LEU A 58 -8.67 -5.71 20.44
N PRO A 59 -9.81 -5.80 21.14
CA PRO A 59 -10.65 -7.00 21.19
C PRO A 59 -11.34 -7.19 19.83
N SER A 60 -10.56 -7.71 18.89
CA SER A 60 -10.94 -8.16 17.57
C SER A 60 -10.21 -9.49 17.37
N PRO A 61 -10.65 -10.41 16.50
CA PRO A 61 -9.83 -11.53 16.09
C PRO A 61 -8.63 -11.05 15.25
N LEU A 62 -7.79 -10.16 15.81
CA LEU A 62 -6.48 -9.83 15.30
C LEU A 62 -5.63 -11.08 15.50
N ARG A 63 -5.40 -11.80 14.41
CA ARG A 63 -4.62 -13.04 14.30
C ARG A 63 -3.15 -12.86 14.66
N LEU A 64 -2.85 -12.61 15.91
CA LEU A 64 -1.51 -12.84 16.45
C LEU A 64 -1.55 -14.14 17.22
N GLU A 65 -1.17 -15.24 16.56
CA GLU A 65 -0.93 -16.51 17.24
C GLU A 65 0.11 -16.29 18.34
N GLY A 66 -0.31 -16.51 19.58
CA GLY A 66 0.56 -16.65 20.74
C GLY A 66 0.64 -15.43 21.65
N LYS A 67 -0.43 -15.13 22.39
CA LYS A 67 -0.31 -14.65 23.78
C LYS A 67 -1.42 -15.24 24.66
N ASP A 68 -0.95 -16.04 25.60
CA ASP A 68 -1.69 -16.63 26.71
C ASP A 68 -2.23 -15.55 27.66
N ASP A 69 -3.38 -15.84 28.27
CA ASP A 69 -4.02 -15.21 29.43
C ASP A 69 -3.52 -13.82 29.85
N GLN A 70 -4.23 -12.76 29.44
CA GLN A 70 -4.22 -11.49 30.18
C GLN A 70 -5.63 -10.92 30.40
N GLN A 71 -5.91 -10.75 31.70
CA GLN A 71 -7.04 -10.13 32.37
C GLN A 71 -7.87 -9.15 31.52
N VAL A 72 -9.19 -9.33 31.63
CA VAL A 72 -10.24 -8.49 31.06
C VAL A 72 -10.14 -7.06 31.64
N LYS A 73 -9.28 -6.23 31.06
CA LYS A 73 -9.57 -4.79 30.97
C LYS A 73 -10.82 -4.66 30.09
N ASN A 74 -11.79 -3.86 30.53
CA ASN A 74 -13.05 -3.65 29.80
C ASN A 74 -12.74 -3.27 28.34
N SER A 75 -13.42 -3.90 27.38
CA SER A 75 -13.22 -3.68 25.94
C SER A 75 -13.35 -2.21 25.53
N SER A 76 -14.21 -1.46 26.22
CA SER A 76 -14.37 -0.01 26.05
C SER A 76 -13.09 0.77 26.33
N ASP A 77 -12.32 0.39 27.34
CA ASP A 77 -11.14 1.12 27.76
C ASP A 77 -10.02 0.95 26.73
N ARG A 78 -9.85 -0.27 26.20
CA ARG A 78 -8.88 -0.55 25.11
C ARG A 78 -9.22 0.20 23.82
N ILE A 79 -10.49 0.24 23.46
CA ILE A 79 -10.96 1.00 22.28
C ILE A 79 -10.64 2.48 22.45
N ASN A 80 -10.94 3.05 23.62
CA ASN A 80 -10.63 4.45 23.94
C ASN A 80 -9.10 4.71 23.95
N GLU A 81 -8.30 3.81 24.52
CA GLU A 81 -6.83 3.87 24.48
C GLU A 81 -6.32 3.92 23.03
N CYS A 82 -6.82 3.05 22.14
CA CYS A 82 -6.46 3.05 20.72
C CYS A 82 -6.86 4.35 20.01
N TYR A 83 -8.07 4.87 20.22
CA TYR A 83 -8.50 6.15 19.65
C TYR A 83 -7.64 7.32 20.15
N ASN A 84 -7.28 7.32 21.44
CA ASN A 84 -6.43 8.36 22.02
C ASN A 84 -5.02 8.31 21.42
N ALA A 85 -4.45 7.11 21.24
CA ALA A 85 -3.16 6.93 20.58
C ALA A 85 -3.21 7.40 19.11
N ALA A 86 -4.26 7.02 18.37
CA ALA A 86 -4.47 7.46 16.98
C ALA A 86 -4.56 8.99 16.87
N ASN A 87 -5.34 9.63 17.75
CA ASN A 87 -5.50 11.07 17.80
C ASN A 87 -4.19 11.78 18.16
N THR A 88 -3.43 11.23 19.10
CA THR A 88 -2.12 11.78 19.52
C THR A 88 -1.12 11.71 18.38
N PHE A 89 -1.06 10.56 17.69
CA PHE A 89 -0.25 10.39 16.49
C PHE A 89 -0.67 11.40 15.40
N SER A 90 -1.96 11.44 15.04
CA SER A 90 -2.47 12.31 13.96
C SER A 90 -2.17 13.79 14.21
N ARG A 91 -2.35 14.28 15.44
CA ARG A 91 -1.99 15.66 15.80
C ARG A 91 -0.49 15.92 15.70
N THR A 92 0.33 14.99 16.18
CA THR A 92 1.80 15.12 16.14
C THR A 92 2.31 15.08 14.71
N PHE A 93 1.75 14.18 13.89
CA PHE A 93 2.05 14.04 12.48
C PHE A 93 1.71 15.32 11.70
N ASN A 94 0.50 15.87 11.88
CA ASN A 94 0.13 17.13 11.24
C ASN A 94 0.91 18.34 11.77
N LYS A 95 1.30 18.36 13.04
CA LYS A 95 2.19 19.41 13.57
C LYS A 95 3.55 19.39 12.85
N TRP A 96 4.09 18.20 12.58
CA TRP A 96 5.33 18.03 11.84
C TRP A 96 5.20 18.42 10.36
N LEU A 97 4.11 18.01 9.70
CA LEU A 97 3.79 18.42 8.32
C LEU A 97 3.38 19.89 8.18
N ASN A 98 3.17 20.61 9.28
CA ASN A 98 2.97 22.06 9.28
C ASN A 98 4.19 22.81 9.84
N SER A 99 5.35 22.16 9.93
CA SER A 99 6.59 22.81 10.31
C SER A 99 6.96 23.95 9.34
N PRO A 100 7.58 25.05 9.80
CA PRO A 100 7.78 26.24 8.96
C PRO A 100 8.47 25.99 7.61
N LYS A 101 9.45 25.07 7.56
CA LYS A 101 10.20 24.77 6.34
C LYS A 101 9.47 23.85 5.36
N PHE A 102 8.51 23.05 5.82
CA PHE A 102 7.66 22.24 4.94
C PHE A 102 6.37 22.97 4.58
N HIS A 103 5.87 23.83 5.46
CA HIS A 103 4.65 24.61 5.25
C HIS A 103 4.71 25.45 3.97
N LEU A 104 5.87 25.98 3.60
CA LEU A 104 6.07 26.70 2.33
C LEU A 104 5.70 25.84 1.10
N LEU A 105 6.02 24.54 1.13
CA LEU A 105 5.63 23.61 0.06
C LEU A 105 4.12 23.38 0.03
N LYS A 106 3.48 23.30 1.22
CA LYS A 106 2.03 23.19 1.36
C LYS A 106 1.33 24.45 0.82
N GLU A 107 1.80 25.64 1.18
CA GLU A 107 1.28 26.91 0.65
C GLU A 107 1.38 26.97 -0.87
N LYS A 108 2.51 26.52 -1.43
CA LYS A 108 2.67 26.46 -2.89
C LYS A 108 1.61 25.57 -3.55
N LEU A 109 1.33 24.41 -2.97
CA LEU A 109 0.27 23.53 -3.46
C LEU A 109 -1.11 24.18 -3.34
N LEU A 110 -1.39 24.82 -2.19
CA LEU A 110 -2.67 25.50 -1.95
C LEU A 110 -2.95 26.63 -2.95
N VAL A 111 -1.90 27.36 -3.36
CA VAL A 111 -2.03 28.43 -4.36
C VAL A 111 -2.16 27.88 -5.80
N THR A 112 -1.62 26.70 -6.08
CA THR A 112 -1.53 26.17 -7.45
C THR A 112 -2.62 25.15 -7.82
N LEU A 113 -3.25 24.55 -6.81
CA LEU A 113 -4.26 23.50 -6.99
C LEU A 113 -5.67 24.03 -6.70
N ASN A 114 -6.64 23.64 -7.52
CA ASN A 114 -8.05 23.90 -7.28
C ASN A 114 -8.69 22.73 -6.53
N LYS A 115 -9.75 22.97 -5.75
CA LYS A 115 -10.39 21.94 -4.92
C LYS A 115 -11.01 20.81 -5.74
N GLU A 116 -11.42 21.12 -6.97
CA GLU A 116 -12.03 20.19 -7.92
C GLU A 116 -11.00 19.42 -8.75
N ASP A 117 -9.70 19.66 -8.55
CA ASP A 117 -8.66 18.92 -9.25
C ASP A 117 -8.57 17.48 -8.77
N ARG A 118 -8.41 16.55 -9.73
CA ARG A 118 -8.12 15.14 -9.44
C ARG A 118 -6.62 15.02 -9.26
N ILE A 119 -6.17 14.84 -8.04
CA ILE A 119 -4.75 14.91 -7.70
C ILE A 119 -4.25 13.51 -7.38
N ARG A 120 -3.12 13.12 -7.97
CA ARG A 120 -2.34 11.97 -7.52
C ARG A 120 -1.15 12.50 -6.76
N ALA A 121 -1.12 12.31 -5.45
CA ALA A 121 -0.02 12.68 -4.57
C ALA A 121 0.87 11.46 -4.31
N ILE A 122 2.06 11.43 -4.91
CA ILE A 122 3.01 10.33 -4.78
C ILE A 122 4.12 10.74 -3.80
N PHE A 123 4.18 10.06 -2.65
CA PHE A 123 5.28 10.18 -1.71
C PHE A 123 6.39 9.21 -2.08
N GLN A 124 7.58 9.73 -2.35
CA GLN A 124 8.75 8.95 -2.75
C GLN A 124 9.81 8.98 -1.66
N THR A 125 10.19 7.82 -1.14
CA THR A 125 11.22 7.72 -0.09
C THR A 125 11.83 6.32 -0.05
N GLU A 126 13.09 6.21 0.35
CA GLU A 126 13.73 4.92 0.64
C GLU A 126 13.47 4.42 2.07
N SER A 127 13.03 5.30 2.99
CA SER A 127 12.78 4.92 4.37
C SER A 127 11.49 4.10 4.48
N LEU A 128 11.61 2.85 4.94
CA LEU A 128 10.46 1.98 5.17
C LEU A 128 9.51 2.58 6.22
N GLU A 129 10.04 3.22 7.26
CA GLU A 129 9.24 3.87 8.30
C GLU A 129 8.38 4.99 7.72
N LEU A 130 8.96 5.85 6.86
CA LEU A 130 8.21 6.90 6.17
C LEU A 130 7.14 6.32 5.24
N ARG A 131 7.39 5.18 4.58
CA ARG A 131 6.37 4.50 3.74
C ARG A 131 5.19 3.96 4.54
N ARG A 132 5.38 3.63 5.83
CA ARG A 132 4.30 3.16 6.72
C ARG A 132 3.37 4.27 7.18
N LEU A 133 3.79 5.53 7.09
CA LEU A 133 3.00 6.62 7.64
C LEU A 133 1.68 6.78 6.88
N PRO A 134 0.59 7.12 7.59
CA PRO A 134 -0.71 7.34 7.01
C PRO A 134 -0.78 8.73 6.37
N TRP A 135 -0.08 8.91 5.25
CA TRP A 135 0.03 10.21 4.56
C TRP A 135 -1.31 10.84 4.19
N HIS A 136 -2.36 10.04 3.99
CA HIS A 136 -3.74 10.52 3.80
C HIS A 136 -4.29 11.32 4.99
N LEU A 137 -3.71 11.20 6.19
CA LEU A 137 -4.07 12.03 7.35
C LEU A 137 -3.45 13.42 7.33
N TRP A 138 -2.63 13.75 6.32
CA TRP A 138 -2.16 15.11 6.15
C TRP A 138 -3.35 16.02 5.85
N ASP A 139 -3.53 17.04 6.69
CA ASP A 139 -4.63 18.03 6.63
C ASP A 139 -4.79 18.76 5.28
N PHE A 140 -3.80 18.66 4.39
CA PHE A 140 -3.94 19.04 2.99
C PHE A 140 -5.10 18.30 2.31
N PHE A 141 -5.24 16.99 2.56
CA PHE A 141 -6.25 16.15 1.92
C PHE A 141 -7.67 16.45 2.39
N ASP A 142 -7.85 17.08 3.55
CA ASP A 142 -9.16 17.58 4.00
C ASP A 142 -9.72 18.67 3.06
N THR A 143 -8.85 19.39 2.35
CA THR A 143 -9.24 20.45 1.39
C THR A 143 -9.44 19.91 -0.03
N TYR A 144 -8.76 18.82 -0.38
CA TYR A 144 -8.72 18.25 -1.73
C TYR A 144 -9.30 16.85 -1.72
N GLU A 145 -10.63 16.75 -1.65
CA GLU A 145 -11.37 15.48 -1.54
C GLU A 145 -11.14 14.53 -2.74
N ASN A 146 -10.72 15.06 -3.89
CA ASN A 146 -10.41 14.27 -5.10
C ASN A 146 -8.91 13.91 -5.21
N ALA A 147 -8.15 14.05 -4.13
CA ALA A 147 -6.73 13.73 -4.08
C ALA A 147 -6.50 12.32 -3.51
N GLU A 148 -5.73 11.52 -4.24
CA GLU A 148 -5.36 10.16 -3.88
C GLU A 148 -3.88 10.06 -3.53
N VAL A 149 -3.58 9.30 -2.48
CA VAL A 149 -2.23 9.11 -1.97
C VAL A 149 -1.65 7.79 -2.48
N ALA A 150 -0.42 7.85 -2.99
CA ALA A 150 0.36 6.66 -3.33
C ALA A 150 1.78 6.76 -2.79
N ILE A 151 2.39 5.60 -2.53
CA ILE A 151 3.81 5.48 -2.22
C ILE A 151 4.54 5.05 -3.49
N GLY A 152 5.66 5.72 -3.79
CA GLY A 152 6.49 5.42 -4.94
C GLY A 152 7.94 5.14 -4.56
N ASN A 153 8.58 4.25 -5.30
CA ASN A 153 10.03 4.09 -5.22
C ASN A 153 10.70 5.31 -5.89
N PRO A 154 11.67 5.99 -5.24
CA PRO A 154 12.38 7.11 -5.86
C PRO A 154 13.24 6.67 -7.06
N ASN A 155 13.67 5.40 -7.09
CA ASN A 155 14.36 4.74 -8.18
C ASN A 155 13.35 3.96 -9.05
N PHE A 156 12.62 4.67 -9.91
CA PHE A 156 11.69 4.04 -10.85
C PHE A 156 12.26 4.00 -12.27
N LYS A 157 11.82 3.01 -13.05
CA LYS A 157 11.99 2.99 -14.50
C LYS A 157 10.61 3.13 -15.11
N SER A 158 10.48 4.00 -16.11
CA SER A 158 9.27 3.98 -16.93
C SER A 158 9.12 2.56 -17.47
N PRO A 159 7.93 1.94 -17.34
CA PRO A 159 7.63 0.75 -18.10
C PRO A 159 7.94 1.06 -19.56
N THR A 160 8.68 0.16 -20.23
CA THR A 160 8.86 0.25 -21.68
C THR A 160 7.48 0.45 -22.27
N LYS A 161 7.27 1.52 -23.07
CA LYS A 161 5.96 1.89 -23.60
C LYS A 161 5.22 0.61 -23.94
N LEU A 162 4.16 0.38 -23.17
CA LEU A 162 3.21 -0.68 -23.44
C LEU A 162 2.57 -0.28 -24.78
N ASN A 163 3.21 -0.70 -25.87
CA ASN A 163 2.85 -0.33 -27.24
C ASN A 163 1.41 -0.74 -27.49
N GLY A 164 0.55 0.22 -27.84
CA GLY A 164 -0.70 -0.01 -28.53
C GLY A 164 -1.56 -1.12 -27.95
N TYR A 165 -1.95 -1.01 -26.68
CA TYR A 165 -3.00 -1.87 -26.15
C TYR A 165 -4.31 -1.29 -26.66
N ALA A 166 -4.86 -1.90 -27.71
CA ALA A 166 -6.25 -1.71 -28.08
C ALA A 166 -7.08 -1.82 -26.80
N ALA A 167 -8.05 -0.91 -26.61
CA ALA A 167 -8.98 -0.99 -25.50
C ALA A 167 -9.65 -2.37 -25.56
N LYS A 168 -9.10 -3.33 -24.81
CA LYS A 168 -9.74 -4.62 -24.63
C LYS A 168 -10.97 -4.31 -23.79
N ASN A 169 -12.14 -4.65 -24.32
CA ASN A 169 -13.39 -4.50 -23.59
C ASN A 169 -13.47 -5.46 -22.37
N ILE A 170 -12.53 -6.40 -22.22
CA ILE A 170 -12.53 -7.39 -21.13
C ILE A 170 -11.15 -7.40 -20.45
N VAL A 171 -11.16 -7.21 -19.13
CA VAL A 171 -9.99 -7.27 -18.24
C VAL A 171 -9.77 -8.72 -17.81
N LYS A 172 -8.55 -9.26 -18.00
CA LYS A 172 -8.23 -10.62 -17.53
C LYS A 172 -7.66 -10.60 -16.12
N ILE A 173 -8.29 -11.30 -15.20
CA ILE A 173 -7.90 -11.37 -13.79
C ILE A 173 -7.50 -12.80 -13.44
N LEU A 174 -6.27 -12.98 -12.96
CA LEU A 174 -5.88 -14.20 -12.25
C LEU A 174 -6.14 -14.00 -10.77
N ALA A 175 -7.10 -14.73 -10.21
CA ALA A 175 -7.44 -14.69 -8.80
C ALA A 175 -6.89 -15.94 -8.09
N ILE A 176 -5.87 -15.75 -7.26
CA ILE A 176 -5.30 -16.81 -6.42
C ILE A 176 -5.94 -16.68 -5.03
N LEU A 177 -6.76 -17.65 -4.68
CA LEU A 177 -7.31 -17.79 -3.33
C LEU A 177 -6.43 -18.80 -2.61
N GLY A 178 -5.59 -18.29 -1.70
CA GLY A 178 -4.61 -19.07 -0.95
C GLY A 178 -5.22 -19.84 0.22
N ASP A 179 -4.41 -20.12 1.23
CA ASP A 179 -4.87 -20.76 2.47
C ASP A 179 -6.06 -19.97 3.06
N SER A 180 -7.21 -20.64 3.11
CA SER A 180 -8.49 -20.06 3.50
C SER A 180 -8.80 -20.22 5.00
N LYS A 181 -7.89 -20.83 5.79
CA LYS A 181 -8.16 -21.18 7.20
C LYS A 181 -8.52 -19.96 8.03
N GLY A 182 -9.81 -19.82 8.35
CA GLY A 182 -10.37 -18.73 9.15
C GLY A 182 -10.59 -17.41 8.40
N ILE A 183 -10.42 -17.36 7.07
CA ILE A 183 -10.81 -16.22 6.22
C ILE A 183 -11.98 -16.63 5.32
N ASP A 184 -12.86 -15.68 5.01
CA ASP A 184 -13.90 -15.88 4.00
C ASP A 184 -13.41 -15.41 2.62
N VAL A 185 -12.78 -16.34 1.88
CA VAL A 185 -12.37 -16.09 0.49
C VAL A 185 -13.54 -16.18 -0.50
N GLU A 186 -14.72 -16.65 -0.08
CA GLU A 186 -15.89 -16.73 -0.95
C GLU A 186 -16.52 -15.35 -1.16
N ALA A 187 -16.44 -14.44 -0.18
CA ALA A 187 -16.81 -13.04 -0.35
C ALA A 187 -15.98 -12.37 -1.46
N ASP A 188 -14.65 -12.51 -1.42
CA ASP A 188 -13.73 -12.05 -2.47
C ASP A 188 -14.08 -12.67 -3.83
N ARG A 189 -14.35 -13.98 -3.84
CA ARG A 189 -14.72 -14.71 -5.06
C ARG A 189 -16.00 -14.17 -5.68
N ASN A 190 -17.07 -14.03 -4.90
CA ASN A 190 -18.36 -13.51 -5.33
C ASN A 190 -18.22 -12.08 -5.86
N PHE A 191 -17.44 -11.23 -5.19
CA PHE A 191 -17.17 -9.88 -5.65
C PHE A 191 -16.46 -9.89 -7.02
N LEU A 192 -15.40 -10.67 -7.18
CA LEU A 192 -14.65 -10.78 -8.43
C LEU A 192 -15.52 -11.34 -9.57
N GLU A 193 -16.37 -12.34 -9.30
CA GLU A 193 -17.32 -12.88 -10.28
C GLU A 193 -18.38 -11.85 -10.71
N SER A 194 -18.73 -10.90 -9.83
CA SER A 194 -19.69 -9.84 -10.13
C SER A 194 -19.14 -8.70 -11.00
N LEU A 195 -17.82 -8.64 -11.21
CA LEU A 195 -17.18 -7.54 -11.91
C LEU A 195 -17.64 -7.48 -13.38
N PRO A 196 -18.19 -6.35 -13.84
CA PRO A 196 -18.54 -6.19 -15.24
C PRO A 196 -17.25 -6.13 -16.07
N ASN A 197 -17.31 -6.64 -17.30
CA ASN A 197 -16.20 -6.55 -18.26
C ASN A 197 -14.90 -7.21 -17.76
N ALA A 198 -15.00 -8.26 -16.94
CA ALA A 198 -13.86 -9.02 -16.45
C ALA A 198 -13.99 -10.52 -16.78
N GLU A 199 -12.87 -11.14 -17.17
CA GLU A 199 -12.70 -12.59 -17.22
C GLU A 199 -11.83 -12.99 -16.04
N VAL A 200 -12.44 -13.61 -15.03
CA VAL A 200 -11.73 -14.03 -13.82
C VAL A 200 -11.45 -15.53 -13.88
N VAL A 201 -10.19 -15.89 -13.68
CA VAL A 201 -9.77 -17.29 -13.52
C VAL A 201 -9.33 -17.49 -12.08
N PHE A 202 -10.10 -18.32 -11.37
CA PHE A 202 -9.81 -18.68 -9.99
C PHE A 202 -8.85 -19.86 -9.90
N LYS A 203 -7.86 -19.72 -9.02
CA LYS A 203 -7.01 -20.77 -8.51
C LYS A 203 -7.23 -20.85 -7.01
N VAL A 204 -8.05 -21.80 -6.58
CA VAL A 204 -8.37 -22.05 -5.17
C VAL A 204 -7.39 -23.06 -4.61
N GLU A 205 -6.67 -22.65 -3.57
CA GLU A 205 -5.61 -23.40 -2.90
C GLU A 205 -4.65 -24.12 -3.87
N PRO A 206 -4.12 -23.44 -4.91
CA PRO A 206 -3.34 -24.08 -5.95
C PRO A 206 -2.00 -24.59 -5.43
N ASN A 207 -1.40 -25.53 -6.16
CA ASN A 207 0.00 -25.88 -5.92
C ASN A 207 0.94 -24.90 -6.67
N ARG A 208 2.23 -24.94 -6.31
CA ARG A 208 3.27 -24.10 -6.92
C ARG A 208 3.35 -24.18 -8.45
N LYS A 209 3.12 -25.37 -9.03
CA LYS A 209 3.21 -25.59 -10.48
C LYS A 209 2.08 -24.89 -11.21
N ASP A 210 0.88 -24.90 -10.65
CA ASP A 210 -0.28 -24.24 -11.25
C ASP A 210 -0.08 -22.74 -11.33
N ILE A 211 0.38 -22.11 -10.25
CA ILE A 211 0.68 -20.66 -10.24
C ILE A 211 1.77 -20.34 -11.27
N SER A 212 2.86 -21.12 -11.27
CA SER A 212 3.95 -20.92 -12.22
C SER A 212 3.47 -21.04 -13.66
N LYS A 213 2.63 -22.03 -13.96
CA LYS A 213 2.03 -22.23 -15.28
C LYS A 213 1.19 -21.02 -15.71
N GLU A 214 0.31 -20.53 -14.85
CA GLU A 214 -0.54 -19.37 -15.18
C GLU A 214 0.27 -18.10 -15.43
N LEU A 215 1.29 -17.84 -14.62
CA LEU A 215 2.14 -16.65 -14.77
C LEU A 215 3.03 -16.72 -16.02
N TRP A 216 3.43 -17.92 -16.46
CA TRP A 216 4.28 -18.10 -17.65
C TRP A 216 3.50 -18.19 -18.95
N GLU A 217 2.40 -18.93 -18.98
CA GLU A 217 1.73 -19.32 -20.23
C GLU A 217 0.65 -18.31 -20.64
N GLN A 218 -0.10 -17.79 -19.67
CA GLN A 218 -1.23 -16.90 -19.93
C GLN A 218 -0.85 -15.41 -19.92
N ASN A 219 -1.81 -14.56 -20.30
CA ASN A 219 -1.71 -13.11 -20.24
C ASN A 219 -2.76 -12.60 -19.25
N TRP A 220 -2.32 -11.82 -18.26
CA TRP A 220 -3.15 -11.26 -17.20
C TRP A 220 -3.04 -9.75 -17.19
N ASP A 221 -4.14 -9.04 -16.96
CA ASP A 221 -4.12 -7.59 -16.72
C ASP A 221 -4.00 -7.30 -15.22
N ILE A 222 -4.68 -8.11 -14.40
CA ILE A 222 -4.68 -8.03 -12.93
C ILE A 222 -4.27 -9.38 -12.34
N LEU A 223 -3.41 -9.34 -11.33
CA LEU A 223 -3.16 -10.43 -10.40
C LEU A 223 -3.83 -10.07 -9.08
N PHE A 224 -4.73 -10.92 -8.61
CA PHE A 224 -5.35 -10.80 -7.30
C PHE A 224 -4.92 -11.97 -6.43
N PHE A 225 -4.50 -11.69 -5.20
CA PHE A 225 -4.21 -12.68 -4.18
C PHE A 225 -5.02 -12.35 -2.92
N ALA A 226 -5.76 -13.34 -2.42
CA ALA A 226 -6.39 -13.32 -1.10
C ALA A 226 -5.95 -14.55 -0.32
N GLY A 227 -5.49 -14.37 0.90
CA GLY A 227 -4.94 -15.47 1.69
C GLY A 227 -3.98 -15.00 2.78
N HIS A 228 -3.50 -15.96 3.57
CA HIS A 228 -2.49 -15.69 4.58
C HIS A 228 -1.17 -15.21 3.97
N SER A 229 -0.55 -14.24 4.64
CA SER A 229 0.82 -13.81 4.36
C SER A 229 1.56 -13.51 5.66
N CYS A 230 2.88 -13.67 5.64
CA CYS A 230 3.74 -13.24 6.73
C CYS A 230 5.12 -12.83 6.20
N THR A 231 5.74 -11.83 6.81
CA THR A 231 7.15 -11.52 6.55
C THR A 231 8.01 -12.23 7.58
N LYS A 232 8.97 -13.04 7.11
CA LYS A 232 10.05 -13.61 7.92
C LYS A 232 11.35 -12.88 7.58
N GLY A 233 11.82 -12.04 8.50
CA GLY A 233 13.00 -11.18 8.25
C GLY A 233 12.68 -10.12 7.19
N GLU A 234 13.31 -10.20 6.02
CA GLU A 234 13.00 -9.34 4.85
C GLU A 234 12.16 -10.07 3.80
N GLU A 235 11.81 -11.34 4.02
CA GLU A 235 11.11 -12.18 3.05
C GLU A 235 9.61 -12.28 3.30
N GLY A 236 8.81 -11.66 2.43
CA GLY A 236 7.35 -11.85 2.39
C GLY A 236 6.99 -13.23 1.84
N LEU A 237 6.23 -14.00 2.61
CA LEU A 237 5.67 -15.29 2.28
C LEU A 237 4.17 -15.15 2.06
N ILE A 238 3.66 -15.74 0.99
CA ILE A 238 2.23 -15.94 0.77
C ILE A 238 1.90 -17.43 0.87
N TYR A 239 0.86 -17.77 1.61
CA TYR A 239 0.40 -19.15 1.76
C TYR A 239 -0.60 -19.44 0.64
N ILE A 240 -0.19 -20.29 -0.30
CA ILE A 240 -0.97 -20.59 -1.49
C ILE A 240 -1.97 -21.73 -1.27
N ASN A 241 -1.80 -22.49 -0.20
CA ASN A 241 -2.72 -23.47 0.37
C ASN A 241 -2.24 -23.80 1.80
N GLU A 242 -2.99 -24.64 2.52
CA GLU A 242 -2.67 -25.01 3.91
C GLU A 242 -1.25 -25.57 4.13
N ASN A 243 -0.65 -26.17 3.08
CA ASN A 243 0.60 -26.92 3.19
C ASN A 243 1.78 -26.26 2.46
N GLN A 244 1.54 -25.19 1.69
CA GLN A 244 2.54 -24.60 0.82
C GLN A 244 2.52 -23.09 0.87
N SER A 245 3.71 -22.51 0.90
CA SER A 245 3.93 -21.09 0.76
C SER A 245 4.87 -20.79 -0.42
N LEU A 246 4.84 -19.54 -0.87
CA LEU A 246 5.74 -18.98 -1.85
C LEU A 246 6.32 -17.66 -1.35
N THR A 247 7.60 -17.46 -1.59
CA THR A 247 8.21 -16.13 -1.52
C THR A 247 7.95 -15.38 -2.84
N LEU A 248 7.93 -14.05 -2.82
CA LEU A 248 7.89 -13.31 -4.10
C LEU A 248 9.17 -13.52 -4.92
N ARG A 249 10.28 -13.90 -4.28
CA ARG A 249 11.51 -14.31 -4.98
C ARG A 249 11.28 -15.55 -5.85
N GLU A 250 10.51 -16.52 -5.36
CA GLU A 250 10.14 -17.71 -6.14
C GLU A 250 9.18 -17.35 -7.29
N LEU A 251 8.29 -16.36 -7.08
CA LEU A 251 7.38 -15.85 -8.10
C LEU A 251 8.02 -14.88 -9.09
N ARG A 252 9.22 -14.36 -8.80
CA ARG A 252 9.90 -13.27 -9.51
C ARG A 252 9.92 -13.44 -11.02
N ASN A 253 10.32 -14.62 -11.49
CA ASN A 253 10.47 -14.87 -12.92
C ASN A 253 9.10 -14.97 -13.63
N GLY A 254 8.08 -15.45 -12.92
CA GLY A 254 6.72 -15.57 -13.45
C GLY A 254 6.05 -14.22 -13.54
N LEU A 255 6.15 -13.44 -12.46
CA LEU A 255 5.69 -12.06 -12.44
C LEU A 255 6.39 -11.23 -13.51
N LYS A 256 7.72 -11.33 -13.68
CA LYS A 256 8.44 -10.66 -14.77
C LYS A 256 7.90 -11.05 -16.16
N THR A 257 7.54 -12.31 -16.35
CA THR A 257 6.96 -12.79 -17.62
C THR A 257 5.55 -12.23 -17.82
N ALA A 258 4.71 -12.26 -16.78
CA ALA A 258 3.37 -11.70 -16.79
C ALA A 258 3.37 -10.18 -17.05
N ILE A 259 4.28 -9.42 -16.42
CA ILE A 259 4.45 -7.96 -16.62
C ILE A 259 4.85 -7.65 -18.06
N LYS A 260 5.81 -8.40 -18.63
CA LYS A 260 6.24 -8.23 -20.03
C LYS A 260 5.10 -8.48 -21.03
N LYS A 261 4.13 -9.31 -20.66
CA LYS A 261 2.96 -9.62 -21.48
C LYS A 261 1.87 -8.55 -21.35
N SER A 262 1.31 -8.39 -20.15
CA SER A 262 0.19 -7.48 -19.93
C SER A 262 -0.11 -7.09 -18.47
N LEU A 263 0.56 -7.68 -17.47
CA LEU A 263 0.20 -7.47 -16.06
C LEU A 263 0.48 -6.02 -15.64
N LYS A 264 -0.58 -5.32 -15.19
CA LYS A 264 -0.54 -3.89 -14.83
C LYS A 264 -0.75 -3.64 -13.35
N LEU A 265 -1.60 -4.46 -12.73
CA LEU A 265 -2.00 -4.30 -11.35
C LEU A 265 -1.84 -5.62 -10.60
N ALA A 266 -1.23 -5.56 -9.42
CA ALA A 266 -1.24 -6.65 -8.48
C ALA A 266 -1.93 -6.22 -7.18
N ILE A 267 -2.91 -6.98 -6.71
CA ILE A 267 -3.65 -6.71 -5.47
C ILE A 267 -3.35 -7.86 -4.52
N PHE A 268 -2.82 -7.54 -3.35
CA PHE A 268 -2.56 -8.51 -2.28
C PHE A 268 -3.46 -8.18 -1.08
N ASN A 269 -4.63 -8.81 -1.04
CA ASN A 269 -5.53 -8.80 0.10
C ASN A 269 -5.01 -9.77 1.17
N SER A 270 -4.01 -9.32 1.93
CA SER A 270 -3.34 -10.14 2.95
C SER A 270 -2.77 -9.27 4.08
N CYS A 271 -2.60 -9.83 5.27
CA CYS A 271 -2.27 -9.10 6.49
C CYS A 271 -0.90 -8.40 6.48
N ASP A 272 0.07 -8.86 5.69
CA ASP A 272 1.41 -8.28 5.62
C ASP A 272 1.76 -7.77 4.22
N GLY A 273 1.26 -6.57 3.91
CA GLY A 273 1.39 -6.00 2.57
C GLY A 273 2.68 -5.22 2.31
N LEU A 274 3.29 -4.61 3.33
CA LEU A 274 4.47 -3.73 3.12
C LEU A 274 5.74 -4.51 2.79
N GLY A 275 5.95 -5.67 3.43
CA GLY A 275 7.05 -6.57 3.08
C GLY A 275 6.93 -7.05 1.62
N LEU A 276 5.70 -7.36 1.18
CA LEU A 276 5.39 -7.74 -0.19
C LEU A 276 5.65 -6.58 -1.16
N ALA A 277 5.14 -5.38 -0.88
CA ALA A 277 5.31 -4.21 -1.76
C ALA A 277 6.77 -3.91 -2.08
N ARG A 278 7.67 -3.97 -1.09
CA ARG A 278 9.12 -3.76 -1.30
C ARG A 278 9.69 -4.71 -2.34
N GLN A 279 9.29 -5.99 -2.31
CA GLN A 279 9.80 -7.00 -3.24
C GLN A 279 9.16 -6.89 -4.64
N LEU A 280 7.93 -6.35 -4.73
CA LEU A 280 7.25 -6.08 -6.00
C LEU A 280 7.87 -4.89 -6.75
N GLU A 281 8.40 -3.90 -6.04
CA GLU A 281 9.10 -2.75 -6.65
C GLU A 281 10.27 -3.20 -7.54
N ASP A 282 11.00 -4.21 -7.09
CA ASP A 282 12.11 -4.87 -7.80
C ASP A 282 11.70 -5.54 -9.13
N LEU A 283 10.40 -5.73 -9.33
CA LEU A 283 9.80 -6.32 -10.52
C LEU A 283 9.30 -5.26 -11.51
N TYR A 284 9.26 -3.99 -11.10
CA TYR A 284 8.70 -2.89 -11.89
C TYR A 284 7.26 -3.16 -12.35
N ILE A 285 6.43 -3.78 -11.50
CA ILE A 285 4.98 -3.83 -11.74
C ILE A 285 4.47 -2.38 -11.76
N PRO A 286 3.63 -1.98 -12.74
CA PRO A 286 3.18 -0.60 -12.83
C PRO A 286 2.47 -0.11 -11.56
N GLN A 287 1.60 -0.93 -10.96
CA GLN A 287 0.90 -0.62 -9.72
C GLN A 287 0.71 -1.87 -8.86
N ALA A 288 0.81 -1.69 -7.54
CA ALA A 288 0.46 -2.70 -6.55
C ALA A 288 -0.42 -2.09 -5.45
N ILE A 289 -1.43 -2.84 -5.01
CA ILE A 289 -2.29 -2.51 -3.88
C ILE A 289 -2.02 -3.55 -2.80
N VAL A 290 -1.68 -3.08 -1.61
CA VAL A 290 -1.34 -3.92 -0.46
C VAL A 290 -1.89 -3.29 0.82
N MET A 291 -2.14 -4.10 1.84
CA MET A 291 -2.48 -3.59 3.16
C MET A 291 -1.26 -2.99 3.86
N ARG A 292 -1.40 -1.77 4.39
CA ARG A 292 -0.30 -1.08 5.09
C ARG A 292 -0.03 -1.67 6.47
N GLU A 293 -1.09 -2.06 7.17
CA GLU A 293 -1.09 -2.68 8.49
C GLU A 293 -2.06 -3.87 8.46
N PRO A 294 -1.96 -4.84 9.39
CA PRO A 294 -2.93 -5.92 9.50
C PRO A 294 -4.35 -5.37 9.60
N VAL A 295 -5.28 -5.88 8.79
CA VAL A 295 -6.69 -5.48 8.83
C VAL A 295 -7.51 -6.65 9.37
N PRO A 296 -8.31 -6.49 10.44
CA PRO A 296 -9.21 -7.53 10.91
C PRO A 296 -10.19 -7.96 9.82
N ASP A 297 -10.52 -9.26 9.77
CA ASP A 297 -11.41 -9.81 8.74
C ASP A 297 -12.77 -9.08 8.68
N ALA A 298 -13.31 -8.69 9.84
CA ALA A 298 -14.59 -7.95 9.93
C ALA A 298 -14.57 -6.57 9.26
N VAL A 299 -13.40 -5.99 8.98
CA VAL A 299 -13.21 -4.71 8.28
C VAL A 299 -12.69 -4.92 6.85
N ALA A 300 -12.05 -6.05 6.59
CA ALA A 300 -11.50 -6.38 5.27
C ALA A 300 -12.55 -6.91 4.27
N GLN A 301 -13.72 -7.34 4.76
CA GLN A 301 -14.84 -7.92 3.98
C GLN A 301 -15.86 -6.87 3.52
#